data_AF-A0A954AX47-F1
#
_entry.id   AF-A0A954AX47-F1
#
_cell.length_a   1.000
_cell.length_b   1.000
_cell.length_c   1.000
_cell.angle_alpha   90.00
_cell.angle_beta   90.00
_cell.angle_gamma   90.00
#
_symmetry.space_group_name_H-M   'P 1'
#
loop_
_entity.id
_entity.type
_entity.pdbx_description
1 polymer ?
#
loop_
_entity_poly.entity_id
_entity_poly.type
_entity_poly.pdbx_seq_one_letter_code
_entity_poly.pdbx_strand_id
1 'polypeptide(L)'
;MSWRDIRNAVFRVHTWLGLHVSILLAFLFLTGTVLTVAPELEQIGHPGAFSFRPDAERTATMGTIYGAVREAFPDAGIVVIERKSGSIMADKTQIRMPWGEIVNVWTDPAEGRVTSVDPAAGLKGVMTALHESLMLPGRLPYLAISGVSFVLATMLVSGLVSYRRFWKGWLRWPSATAGRRGWLGSAHRLIALWSLPFLAITAATAIVFFLSGIGIAGRPAPQPKTEMRSTLMPPGFGGAELDRAQDAAVAAVPGFDPQLMIPPRGRDLPIVFGGPSPLAGGLLGQTSVAVDPVSYEVLQVTLPADSQGIARWKPMVNALHFGIWGGDGSKLLWVAMGLLASGLALTGVLVFASRTTPGAAARAGGAGPLRRVWRGLGLFRWGYLLVLAALIGGTAHFFSPARVEPQRIYATERGPAPVILTTEARFRKGRPALLQLQVRAMTDLDSATFRAGDGPEQPVKLTGSGKDRAGSFTFVPGAGDEVLTLRLCGADGTRTLQHYRLGTLPW
;
A
#
# COMPACT_ATOMS: atom_id res chain seq x y z
N MET A 1 46.61 14.48 9.52
CA MET A 1 45.83 13.44 10.26
C MET A 1 46.26 12.07 9.75
N SER A 2 46.64 11.13 10.62
CA SER A 2 47.12 9.82 10.15
C SER A 2 45.95 8.92 9.71
N TRP A 3 46.21 7.92 8.86
CA TRP A 3 45.20 6.92 8.46
C TRP A 3 44.60 6.18 9.67
N ARG A 4 45.39 6.01 10.75
CA ARG A 4 44.92 5.41 12.00
C ARG A 4 43.89 6.30 12.71
N ASP A 5 44.10 7.62 12.70
CA ASP A 5 43.19 8.59 13.31
C ASP A 5 41.86 8.65 12.57
N ILE A 6 41.92 8.62 11.23
CA ILE A 6 40.72 8.60 10.37
C ILE A 6 39.89 7.36 10.67
N ARG A 7 40.51 6.19 10.68
CA ARG A 7 39.82 4.94 10.98
C ARG A 7 39.22 4.92 12.39
N ASN A 8 39.94 5.43 13.38
CA ASN A 8 39.42 5.50 14.74
C ASN A 8 38.22 6.44 14.83
N ALA A 9 38.25 7.58 14.12
CA ALA A 9 37.10 8.47 14.02
C ALA A 9 35.90 7.81 13.33
N VAL A 10 36.12 7.16 12.17
CA VAL A 10 35.08 6.42 11.44
C VAL A 10 34.47 5.30 12.29
N PHE A 11 35.30 4.57 13.03
CA PHE A 11 34.82 3.52 13.95
C PHE A 11 33.96 4.10 15.09
N ARG A 12 34.33 5.27 15.63
CA ARG A 12 33.52 5.98 16.63
C ARG A 12 32.17 6.41 16.04
N VAL A 13 32.16 6.97 14.82
CA VAL A 13 30.94 7.33 14.11
C VAL A 13 30.06 6.12 13.87
N HIS A 14 30.62 5.01 13.37
CA HIS A 14 29.89 3.76 13.16
C HIS A 14 29.26 3.24 14.46
N THR A 15 30.02 3.25 15.56
CA THR A 15 29.54 2.81 16.88
C THR A 15 28.45 3.73 17.41
N TRP A 16 28.62 5.04 17.28
CA TRP A 16 27.65 6.04 17.75
C TRP A 16 26.34 5.96 16.96
N LEU A 17 26.42 5.98 15.62
CA LEU A 17 25.26 5.83 14.75
C LEU A 17 24.56 4.49 15.01
N GLY A 18 25.31 3.38 15.00
CA GLY A 18 24.75 2.06 15.27
C GLY A 18 23.99 2.01 16.59
N LEU A 19 24.55 2.55 17.68
CA LEU A 19 23.83 2.59 18.95
C LEU A 19 22.49 3.35 18.88
N HIS A 20 22.45 4.47 18.13
CA HIS A 20 21.29 5.36 18.08
C HIS A 20 20.21 4.86 17.11
N VAL A 21 20.60 4.24 15.99
CA VAL A 21 19.65 3.82 14.94
C VAL A 21 19.43 2.32 14.86
N SER A 22 20.18 1.46 15.56
CA SER A 22 20.05 0.00 15.44
C SER A 22 18.64 -0.52 15.75
N ILE A 23 17.96 0.02 16.76
CA ILE A 23 16.59 -0.45 17.09
C ILE A 23 15.62 -0.07 15.98
N LEU A 24 15.72 1.18 15.48
CA LEU A 24 14.92 1.64 14.35
C LEU A 24 15.22 0.83 13.09
N LEU A 25 16.48 0.61 12.74
CA LEU A 25 16.88 -0.20 11.59
C LEU A 25 16.41 -1.65 11.72
N ALA A 26 16.54 -2.27 12.90
CA ALA A 26 16.02 -3.61 13.16
C ALA A 26 14.51 -3.67 12.93
N PHE A 27 13.79 -2.65 13.42
CA PHE A 27 12.35 -2.53 13.19
C PHE A 27 12.01 -2.35 11.71
N LEU A 28 12.69 -1.46 10.99
CA LEU A 28 12.46 -1.23 9.55
C LEU A 28 12.80 -2.47 8.71
N PHE A 29 13.91 -3.16 8.99
CA PHE A 29 14.23 -4.41 8.31
C PHE A 29 13.18 -5.50 8.59
N LEU A 30 12.69 -5.60 9.83
CA LEU A 30 11.67 -6.57 10.19
C LEU A 30 10.33 -6.25 9.52
N THR A 31 9.85 -5.01 9.58
CA THR A 31 8.59 -4.62 8.92
C THR A 31 8.68 -4.74 7.40
N GLY A 32 9.83 -4.39 6.81
CA GLY A 32 10.09 -4.57 5.39
C GLY A 32 10.11 -6.05 5.00
N THR A 33 10.72 -6.91 5.81
CA THR A 33 10.71 -8.37 5.65
C THR A 33 9.29 -8.90 5.61
N VAL A 34 8.47 -8.56 6.61
CA VAL A 34 7.06 -8.99 6.66
C VAL A 34 6.29 -8.42 5.46
N LEU A 35 6.54 -7.18 5.07
CA LEU A 35 5.86 -6.54 3.93
C LEU A 35 6.11 -7.28 2.60
N THR A 36 7.29 -7.87 2.40
CA THR A 36 7.57 -8.63 1.16
C THR A 36 6.64 -9.83 0.96
N VAL A 37 6.18 -10.45 2.06
CA VAL A 37 5.29 -11.62 2.07
C VAL A 37 3.89 -11.30 2.62
N ALA A 38 3.61 -10.02 2.89
CA ALA A 38 2.33 -9.60 3.45
C ALA A 38 1.12 -9.97 2.55
N PRO A 39 1.17 -9.84 1.21
CA PRO A 39 0.08 -10.30 0.36
C PRO A 39 -0.25 -11.78 0.57
N GLU A 40 0.76 -12.63 0.67
CA GLU A 40 0.60 -14.08 0.86
C GLU A 40 0.11 -14.41 2.27
N LEU A 41 0.69 -13.78 3.30
CA LEU A 41 0.29 -13.99 4.70
C LEU A 41 -1.14 -13.54 4.97
N GLU A 42 -1.55 -12.42 4.37
CA GLU A 42 -2.92 -11.91 4.48
C GLU A 42 -3.92 -12.96 3.99
N GLN A 43 -3.60 -13.63 2.88
CA GLN A 43 -4.49 -14.60 2.25
C GLN A 43 -4.63 -15.92 2.98
N ILE A 44 -3.73 -16.27 3.90
CA ILE A 44 -3.86 -17.51 4.70
C ILE A 44 -5.22 -17.56 5.42
N GLY A 45 -5.78 -16.41 5.79
CA GLY A 45 -7.13 -16.29 6.39
C GLY A 45 -8.29 -16.24 5.38
N HIS A 46 -8.01 -16.21 4.07
CA HIS A 46 -8.98 -16.01 2.99
C HIS A 46 -8.84 -17.14 1.95
N PRO A 47 -9.36 -18.35 2.22
CA PRO A 47 -9.14 -19.51 1.35
C PRO A 47 -9.64 -19.32 -0.10
N GLY A 48 -10.67 -18.49 -0.30
CA GLY A 48 -11.19 -18.16 -1.64
C GLY A 48 -10.26 -17.30 -2.51
N ALA A 49 -9.17 -16.77 -1.94
CA ALA A 49 -8.15 -16.02 -2.66
C ALA A 49 -7.07 -16.92 -3.30
N PHE A 50 -7.02 -18.22 -2.94
CA PHE A 50 -6.10 -19.17 -3.54
C PHE A 50 -6.69 -19.86 -4.76
N SER A 51 -5.86 -20.11 -5.77
CA SER A 51 -6.19 -20.95 -6.92
C SER A 51 -4.96 -21.77 -7.29
N PHE A 52 -5.08 -23.10 -7.18
CA PHE A 52 -4.02 -24.05 -7.52
C PHE A 52 -4.08 -24.49 -9.00
N ARG A 53 -4.77 -23.73 -9.85
CA ARG A 53 -4.88 -24.06 -11.28
C ARG A 53 -3.55 -23.82 -12.00
N PRO A 54 -3.05 -24.79 -12.78
CA PRO A 54 -1.92 -24.59 -13.68
C PRO A 54 -2.18 -23.45 -14.68
N ASP A 55 -1.13 -22.78 -15.15
CA ASP A 55 -1.26 -21.65 -16.09
C ASP A 55 -2.01 -22.02 -17.38
N ALA A 56 -1.84 -23.26 -17.87
CA ALA A 56 -2.56 -23.75 -19.05
C ALA A 56 -4.08 -23.79 -18.88
N GLU A 57 -4.58 -23.85 -17.64
CA GLU A 57 -6.00 -23.85 -17.32
C GLU A 57 -6.54 -22.45 -17.02
N ARG A 58 -5.69 -21.42 -16.97
CA ARG A 58 -6.08 -20.03 -16.65
C ARG A 58 -6.65 -19.32 -17.88
N THR A 59 -7.79 -19.80 -18.35
CA THR A 59 -8.44 -19.39 -19.61
C THR A 59 -9.37 -18.17 -19.49
N ALA A 60 -9.64 -17.68 -18.27
CA ALA A 60 -10.55 -16.55 -18.10
C ALA A 60 -9.95 -15.28 -18.73
N THR A 61 -10.71 -14.69 -19.65
CA THR A 61 -10.38 -13.38 -20.24
C THR A 61 -10.66 -12.25 -19.24
N MET A 62 -10.02 -11.09 -19.40
CA MET A 62 -10.35 -9.94 -18.56
C MET A 62 -11.81 -9.52 -18.74
N GLY A 63 -12.39 -9.68 -19.92
CA GLY A 63 -13.81 -9.48 -20.20
C GLY A 63 -14.71 -10.39 -19.42
N THR A 64 -14.40 -11.69 -19.34
CA THR A 64 -15.14 -12.65 -18.50
C THR A 64 -15.12 -12.22 -17.02
N ILE A 65 -13.94 -11.86 -16.50
CA ILE A 65 -13.78 -11.37 -15.12
C ILE A 65 -14.58 -10.08 -14.91
N TYR A 66 -14.47 -9.13 -15.84
CA TYR A 66 -15.20 -7.85 -15.80
C TYR A 66 -16.72 -8.08 -15.77
N GLY A 67 -17.23 -8.95 -16.64
CA GLY A 67 -18.65 -9.32 -16.70
C GLY A 67 -19.12 -9.90 -15.37
N ALA A 68 -18.42 -10.91 -14.86
CA ALA A 68 -18.78 -11.57 -13.59
C ALA A 68 -18.77 -10.60 -12.40
N VAL A 69 -17.78 -9.71 -12.31
CA VAL A 69 -17.71 -8.71 -11.23
C VAL A 69 -18.83 -7.67 -11.38
N ARG A 70 -19.16 -7.25 -12.60
CA ARG A 70 -20.27 -6.31 -12.86
C ARG A 70 -21.63 -6.93 -12.58
N GLU A 71 -21.79 -8.22 -12.83
CA GLU A 71 -23.01 -8.97 -12.48
C GLU A 71 -23.17 -9.08 -10.95
N ALA A 72 -22.10 -9.42 -10.23
CA ALA A 72 -22.13 -9.53 -8.77
C ALA A 72 -22.31 -8.17 -8.06
N PHE A 73 -21.68 -7.12 -8.61
CA PHE A 73 -21.67 -5.78 -8.02
C PHE A 73 -21.97 -4.72 -9.09
N PRO A 74 -23.24 -4.56 -9.55
CA PRO A 74 -23.61 -3.69 -10.68
C PRO A 74 -23.41 -2.20 -10.42
N ASP A 75 -23.43 -1.76 -9.17
CA ASP A 75 -23.27 -0.34 -8.81
C ASP A 75 -21.83 0.02 -8.38
N ALA A 76 -20.94 -0.97 -8.22
CA ALA A 76 -19.55 -0.73 -7.78
C ALA A 76 -18.60 -0.38 -8.93
N GLY A 77 -17.89 0.74 -8.86
CA GLY A 77 -16.90 1.10 -9.87
C GLY A 77 -15.69 0.16 -9.83
N ILE A 78 -15.36 -0.51 -10.94
CA ILE A 78 -14.09 -1.24 -11.04
C ILE A 78 -12.94 -0.25 -11.00
N VAL A 79 -11.93 -0.53 -10.17
CA VAL A 79 -10.73 0.30 -9.97
C VAL A 79 -9.55 -0.26 -10.74
N VAL A 80 -9.39 -1.59 -10.73
CA VAL A 80 -8.34 -2.32 -11.43
C VAL A 80 -8.69 -3.81 -11.49
N ILE A 81 -8.36 -4.47 -12.59
CA ILE A 81 -8.33 -5.93 -12.71
C ILE A 81 -6.87 -6.37 -12.82
N GLU A 82 -6.45 -7.30 -11.98
CA GLU A 82 -5.11 -7.90 -11.94
C GLU A 82 -5.22 -9.41 -12.17
N ARG A 83 -4.73 -9.89 -13.32
CA ARG A 83 -4.51 -11.32 -13.56
C ARG A 83 -3.20 -11.76 -12.93
N LYS A 84 -3.21 -12.86 -12.18
CA LYS A 84 -2.06 -13.40 -11.43
C LYS A 84 -1.45 -14.59 -12.17
N SER A 85 -0.92 -14.35 -13.37
CA SER A 85 -0.23 -15.38 -14.16
C SER A 85 0.92 -16.02 -13.36
N GLY A 86 1.04 -17.35 -13.39
CA GLY A 86 2.11 -18.08 -12.69
C GLY A 86 2.03 -18.08 -11.17
N SER A 87 0.88 -17.73 -10.59
CA SER A 87 0.70 -17.60 -9.13
C SER A 87 -0.15 -18.72 -8.54
N ILE A 88 -0.01 -18.96 -7.23
CA ILE A 88 -0.96 -19.77 -6.44
C ILE A 88 -2.23 -18.99 -6.05
N MET A 89 -2.32 -17.72 -6.45
CA MET A 89 -3.41 -16.81 -6.13
C MET A 89 -4.44 -16.79 -7.26
N ALA A 90 -5.71 -16.60 -6.90
CA ALA A 90 -6.78 -16.26 -7.84
C ALA A 90 -6.55 -14.86 -8.44
N ASP A 91 -7.28 -14.56 -9.52
CA ASP A 91 -7.24 -13.22 -10.11
C ASP A 91 -7.95 -12.22 -9.20
N LYS A 92 -7.49 -10.98 -9.20
CA LYS A 92 -7.90 -9.96 -8.23
C LYS A 92 -8.49 -8.76 -8.94
N THR A 93 -9.73 -8.42 -8.61
CA THR A 93 -10.36 -7.17 -9.04
C THR A 93 -10.57 -6.27 -7.82
N GLN A 94 -10.13 -5.02 -7.88
CA GLN A 94 -10.52 -4.04 -6.86
C GLN A 94 -11.73 -3.27 -7.36
N ILE A 95 -12.77 -3.18 -6.53
CA ILE A 95 -13.96 -2.39 -6.80
C ILE A 95 -14.14 -1.32 -5.71
N ARG A 96 -14.73 -0.20 -6.10
CA ARG A 96 -15.15 0.88 -5.20
C ARG A 96 -16.67 0.84 -5.10
N MET A 97 -17.15 0.55 -3.89
CA MET A 97 -18.58 0.57 -3.59
C MET A 97 -19.15 1.99 -3.71
N PRO A 98 -20.47 2.17 -3.91
CA PRO A 98 -21.09 3.49 -4.03
C PRO A 98 -20.83 4.42 -2.83
N TRP A 99 -20.58 3.84 -1.66
CA TRP A 99 -20.20 4.56 -0.43
C TRP A 99 -18.69 4.74 -0.24
N GLY A 100 -17.88 4.52 -1.29
CA GLY A 100 -16.45 4.82 -1.31
C GLY A 100 -15.52 3.73 -0.78
N GLU A 101 -16.02 2.71 -0.08
CA GLU A 101 -15.20 1.59 0.40
C GLU A 101 -14.60 0.82 -0.78
N ILE A 102 -13.29 0.56 -0.73
CA ILE A 102 -12.60 -0.29 -1.71
C ILE A 102 -12.55 -1.70 -1.14
N VAL A 103 -12.93 -2.68 -1.97
CA VAL A 103 -12.92 -4.10 -1.63
C VAL A 103 -12.18 -4.88 -2.73
N ASN A 104 -11.58 -6.00 -2.34
CA ASN A 104 -10.96 -6.94 -3.26
C ASN A 104 -11.96 -8.05 -3.58
N VAL A 105 -12.22 -8.28 -4.85
CA VAL A 105 -13.01 -9.40 -5.36
C VAL A 105 -12.05 -10.38 -6.01
N TRP A 106 -12.11 -11.64 -5.59
CA TRP A 106 -11.32 -12.72 -6.15
C TRP A 106 -12.13 -13.48 -7.19
N THR A 107 -11.51 -13.82 -8.31
CA THR A 107 -12.15 -14.54 -9.40
C THR A 107 -11.34 -15.77 -9.80
N ASP A 108 -12.02 -16.89 -10.04
CA ASP A 108 -11.40 -18.13 -10.52
C ASP A 108 -10.71 -17.85 -11.88
N PRO A 109 -9.42 -18.17 -12.03
CA PRO A 109 -8.66 -17.78 -13.22
C PRO A 109 -8.99 -18.62 -14.47
N ALA A 110 -9.77 -19.71 -14.36
CA ALA A 110 -10.25 -20.47 -15.51
C ALA A 110 -11.62 -20.01 -15.98
N GLU A 111 -12.54 -19.83 -15.03
CA GLU A 111 -13.96 -19.56 -15.32
C GLU A 111 -14.36 -18.09 -15.15
N GLY A 112 -13.54 -17.28 -14.48
CA GLY A 112 -13.81 -15.88 -14.17
C GLY A 112 -14.89 -15.65 -13.11
N ARG A 113 -15.46 -16.71 -12.52
CA ARG A 113 -16.50 -16.61 -11.49
C ARG A 113 -15.95 -15.98 -10.20
N VAL A 114 -16.76 -15.19 -9.52
CA VAL A 114 -16.41 -14.62 -8.21
C VAL A 114 -16.32 -15.73 -7.16
N THR A 115 -15.18 -15.84 -6.47
CA THR A 115 -14.92 -16.86 -5.44
C THR A 115 -15.07 -16.31 -4.03
N SER A 116 -14.53 -15.11 -3.77
CA SER A 116 -14.62 -14.45 -2.47
C SER A 116 -14.47 -12.94 -2.58
N VAL A 117 -14.87 -12.23 -1.53
CA VAL A 117 -14.73 -10.78 -1.41
C VAL A 117 -14.15 -10.44 -0.05
N ASP A 118 -13.05 -9.69 -0.06
CA ASP A 118 -12.32 -9.30 1.13
C ASP A 118 -12.17 -7.78 1.23
N PRO A 119 -12.05 -7.20 2.43
CA PRO A 119 -11.68 -5.81 2.59
C PRO A 119 -10.35 -5.50 1.87
N ALA A 120 -10.23 -4.33 1.23
CA ALA A 120 -8.95 -3.94 0.62
C ALA A 120 -7.87 -3.57 1.63
N ALA A 121 -8.28 -3.24 2.86
CA ALA A 121 -7.37 -2.94 3.96
C ALA A 121 -7.01 -4.22 4.71
N GLY A 122 -5.73 -4.52 4.79
CA GLY A 122 -5.22 -5.67 5.54
C GLY A 122 -3.75 -5.52 5.91
N LEU A 123 -3.09 -6.65 6.18
CA LEU A 123 -1.72 -6.73 6.68
C LEU A 123 -0.75 -5.93 5.82
N LYS A 124 -0.87 -6.01 4.49
CA LYS A 124 0.00 -5.24 3.57
C LYS A 124 -0.10 -3.73 3.82
N GLY A 125 -1.32 -3.21 4.00
CA GLY A 125 -1.56 -1.79 4.24
C GLY A 125 -0.95 -1.32 5.56
N VAL A 126 -1.16 -2.10 6.64
CA VAL A 126 -0.59 -1.81 7.97
C VAL A 126 0.93 -1.87 7.94
N MET A 127 1.51 -2.90 7.32
CA MET A 127 2.96 -3.04 7.20
C MET A 127 3.58 -1.95 6.33
N THR A 128 2.90 -1.52 5.26
CA THR A 128 3.35 -0.39 4.44
C THR A 128 3.41 0.89 5.27
N ALA A 129 2.32 1.23 5.98
CA ALA A 129 2.27 2.42 6.83
C ALA A 129 3.30 2.36 7.97
N LEU A 130 3.52 1.19 8.59
CA LEU A 130 4.58 1.01 9.59
C LEU A 130 5.97 1.20 8.98
N HIS A 131 6.24 0.62 7.82
CA HIS A 131 7.56 0.64 7.21
C HIS A 131 7.93 2.00 6.61
N GLU A 132 6.98 2.71 5.99
CA GLU A 132 7.28 3.97 5.31
C GLU A 132 7.10 5.20 6.19
N SER A 133 6.22 5.15 7.21
CA SER A 133 5.87 6.33 8.02
C SER A 133 5.68 6.07 9.51
N LEU A 134 5.93 4.86 10.00
CA LEU A 134 5.64 4.42 11.37
C LEU A 134 4.17 4.69 11.79
N MET A 135 3.24 4.55 10.85
CA MET A 135 1.80 4.87 10.97
C MET A 135 1.46 6.34 11.20
N LEU A 136 2.44 7.24 11.14
CA LEU A 136 2.17 8.67 11.24
C LEU A 136 1.69 9.21 9.88
N PRO A 137 0.64 10.05 9.86
CA PRO A 137 0.14 10.64 8.62
C PRO A 137 1.08 11.75 8.11
N GLY A 138 1.04 11.96 6.79
CA GLY A 138 1.70 13.08 6.12
C GLY A 138 3.08 12.74 5.55
N ARG A 139 3.67 13.74 4.89
CA ARG A 139 4.91 13.59 4.12
C ARG A 139 6.18 13.60 4.99
N LEU A 140 6.15 14.28 6.13
CA LEU A 140 7.32 14.41 7.01
C LEU A 140 7.78 13.06 7.59
N PRO A 141 6.90 12.19 8.12
CA PRO A 141 7.30 10.86 8.56
C PRO A 141 7.90 10.03 7.42
N TYR A 142 7.30 10.07 6.23
CA TYR A 142 7.84 9.41 5.03
C TYR A 142 9.27 9.86 4.71
N LEU A 143 9.52 11.17 4.73
CA LEU A 143 10.85 11.74 4.50
C LEU A 143 11.84 11.37 5.61
N ALA A 144 11.39 11.35 6.87
CA ALA A 144 12.23 10.97 7.99
C ALA A 144 12.71 9.50 7.86
N ILE A 145 11.79 8.58 7.54
CA ILE A 145 12.11 7.15 7.42
C ILE A 145 12.91 6.85 6.16
N SER A 146 12.50 7.36 5.00
CA SER A 146 13.32 7.23 3.78
C SER A 146 14.70 7.89 3.94
N GLY A 147 14.81 8.97 4.71
CA GLY A 147 16.08 9.63 5.04
C GLY A 147 17.04 8.80 5.90
N VAL A 148 16.55 7.80 6.65
CA VAL A 148 17.39 6.83 7.38
C VAL A 148 18.31 6.06 6.42
N SER A 149 17.97 5.97 5.13
CA SER A 149 18.81 5.37 4.10
C SER A 149 20.20 6.03 3.97
N PHE A 150 20.33 7.34 4.18
CA PHE A 150 21.63 8.03 4.20
C PHE A 150 22.47 7.63 5.42
N VAL A 151 21.81 7.40 6.57
CA VAL A 151 22.48 6.86 7.76
C VAL A 151 22.93 5.43 7.50
N LEU A 152 22.09 4.59 6.88
CA LEU A 152 22.45 3.23 6.48
C LEU A 152 23.64 3.23 5.52
N ALA A 153 23.64 4.08 4.49
CA ALA A 153 24.76 4.24 3.56
C ALA A 153 26.06 4.65 4.29
N THR A 154 25.95 5.60 5.23
CA THR A 154 27.08 6.01 6.08
C THR A 154 27.59 4.87 6.96
N MET A 155 26.68 4.06 7.51
CA MET A 155 27.02 2.88 8.30
C MET A 155 27.72 1.80 7.45
N LEU A 156 27.30 1.60 6.20
CA LEU A 156 27.94 0.67 5.26
C LEU A 156 29.38 1.11 4.97
N VAL A 157 29.57 2.37 4.56
CA VAL A 157 30.89 2.92 4.25
C VAL A 157 31.79 2.87 5.48
N SER A 158 31.30 3.32 6.64
CA SER A 158 32.08 3.32 7.88
C SER A 158 32.42 1.91 8.38
N GLY A 159 31.54 0.93 8.16
CA GLY A 159 31.78 -0.48 8.47
C GLY A 159 32.90 -1.08 7.62
N LEU A 160 32.87 -0.84 6.31
CA LEU A 160 33.90 -1.32 5.37
C LEU A 160 35.28 -0.70 5.65
N VAL A 161 35.32 0.61 5.94
CA VAL A 161 36.57 1.30 6.32
C VAL A 161 37.11 0.78 7.66
N SER A 162 36.23 0.44 8.60
CA SER A 162 36.62 -0.09 9.92
C SER A 162 37.13 -1.54 9.86
N TYR A 163 36.54 -2.39 9.01
CA TYR A 163 36.92 -3.80 8.92
C TYR A 163 38.02 -4.06 7.88
N ARG A 164 39.27 -4.00 8.32
CA ARG A 164 40.44 -4.23 7.45
C ARG A 164 40.41 -5.63 6.80
N ARG A 165 40.68 -5.70 5.50
CA ARG A 165 40.69 -6.94 4.70
C ARG A 165 39.36 -7.70 4.84
N PHE A 166 38.24 -6.99 4.81
CA PHE A 166 36.90 -7.57 4.92
C PHE A 166 36.67 -8.71 3.92
N TRP A 167 37.30 -8.65 2.74
CA TRP A 167 37.27 -9.71 1.72
C TRP A 167 37.84 -11.06 2.18
N LYS A 168 38.66 -11.12 3.23
CA LYS A 168 39.10 -12.40 3.82
C LYS A 168 38.10 -12.95 4.85
N GLY A 169 37.01 -12.24 5.11
CA GLY A 169 36.07 -12.47 6.19
C GLY A 169 34.81 -13.27 5.84
N TRP A 170 34.52 -13.48 4.56
CA TRP A 170 33.25 -14.06 4.08
C TRP A 170 32.91 -15.43 4.66
N LEU A 171 33.90 -16.23 5.05
CA LEU A 171 33.72 -17.57 5.63
C LEU A 171 34.39 -17.70 7.00
N ARG A 172 34.66 -16.59 7.68
CA ARG A 172 35.25 -16.60 9.03
C ARG A 172 34.17 -16.78 10.08
N TRP A 173 33.85 -18.04 10.38
CA TRP A 173 32.88 -18.40 11.40
C TRP A 173 33.29 -17.90 12.80
N PRO A 174 32.32 -17.46 13.63
CA PRO A 174 32.59 -17.08 15.01
C PRO A 174 33.11 -18.29 15.80
N SER A 175 34.28 -18.16 16.43
CA SER A 175 34.80 -19.22 17.29
C SER A 175 34.00 -19.32 18.59
N ALA A 176 33.56 -20.54 18.93
CA ALA A 176 32.92 -20.84 20.22
C ALA A 176 33.85 -20.58 21.42
N THR A 177 35.17 -20.64 21.22
CA THR A 177 36.18 -20.42 22.28
C THR A 177 36.52 -18.94 22.50
N ALA A 178 36.03 -18.02 21.65
CA ALA A 178 36.37 -16.59 21.72
C ALA A 178 35.67 -15.81 22.84
N GLY A 179 34.89 -16.48 23.69
CA GLY A 179 34.00 -15.88 24.68
C GLY A 179 32.91 -15.02 24.04
N ARG A 180 31.94 -14.57 24.85
CA ARG A 180 30.73 -13.87 24.35
C ARG A 180 31.05 -12.63 23.50
N ARG A 181 31.99 -11.78 23.93
CA ARG A 181 32.39 -10.56 23.21
C ARG A 181 33.04 -10.88 21.87
N GLY A 182 33.97 -11.83 21.84
CA GLY A 182 34.68 -12.23 20.63
C GLY A 182 33.75 -12.89 19.60
N TRP A 183 32.85 -13.74 20.10
CA TRP A 183 31.81 -14.37 19.29
C TRP A 183 30.85 -13.35 18.67
N LEU A 184 30.24 -12.47 19.47
CA LEU A 184 29.30 -11.44 18.99
C LEU A 184 29.96 -10.51 17.96
N GLY A 185 31.19 -10.08 18.21
CA GLY A 185 31.92 -9.23 17.26
C GLY A 185 32.24 -9.93 15.94
N SER A 186 32.49 -11.24 15.98
CA SER A 186 32.73 -12.04 14.76
C SER A 186 31.44 -12.31 14.01
N ALA A 187 30.35 -12.65 14.72
CA ALA A 187 29.02 -12.83 14.15
C ALA A 187 28.54 -11.55 13.46
N HIS A 188 28.65 -10.40 14.12
CA HIS A 188 28.27 -9.10 13.54
C HIS A 188 29.01 -8.82 12.23
N ARG A 189 30.32 -9.08 12.15
CA ARG A 189 31.09 -8.89 10.92
C ARG A 189 30.71 -9.88 9.81
N LEU A 190 30.44 -11.13 10.16
CA LEU A 190 30.05 -12.15 9.20
C LEU A 190 28.68 -11.84 8.57
N ILE A 191 27.69 -11.55 9.42
CA ILE A 191 26.35 -11.15 8.97
C ILE A 191 26.43 -9.86 8.14
N ALA A 192 27.23 -8.88 8.57
CA ALA A 192 27.43 -7.63 7.81
C ALA A 192 27.96 -7.88 6.39
N LEU A 193 28.88 -8.83 6.23
CA LEU A 193 29.41 -9.20 4.93
C LEU A 193 28.38 -9.90 4.07
N TRP A 194 27.68 -10.89 4.62
CA TRP A 194 26.67 -11.66 3.88
C TRP A 194 25.50 -10.78 3.42
N SER A 195 25.07 -9.84 4.27
CA SER A 195 24.02 -8.89 3.94
C SER A 195 24.51 -7.67 3.15
N LEU A 196 25.81 -7.53 2.86
CA LEU A 196 26.37 -6.31 2.24
C LEU A 196 25.70 -5.92 0.92
N PRO A 197 25.50 -6.85 -0.06
CA PRO A 197 24.84 -6.50 -1.32
C PRO A 197 23.40 -6.06 -1.10
N PHE A 198 22.66 -6.79 -0.25
CA PHE A 198 21.29 -6.47 0.12
C PHE A 198 21.18 -5.07 0.77
N LEU A 199 22.02 -4.77 1.76
CA LEU A 199 22.01 -3.48 2.45
C LEU A 199 22.37 -2.32 1.51
N ALA A 200 23.30 -2.55 0.57
CA ALA A 200 23.67 -1.54 -0.43
C ALA A 200 22.51 -1.24 -1.38
N ILE A 201 21.83 -2.28 -1.88
CA ILE A 201 20.64 -2.14 -2.73
C ILE A 201 19.51 -1.44 -1.96
N THR A 202 19.22 -1.86 -0.73
CA THR A 202 18.18 -1.28 0.12
C THR A 202 18.47 0.19 0.43
N ALA A 203 19.73 0.55 0.74
CA ALA A 203 20.12 1.94 0.97
C ALA A 203 19.96 2.79 -0.31
N ALA A 204 20.45 2.31 -1.46
CA ALA A 204 20.36 3.04 -2.72
C ALA A 204 18.90 3.25 -3.16
N THR A 205 18.08 2.21 -3.11
CA THR A 205 16.66 2.29 -3.49
C THR A 205 15.86 3.19 -2.54
N ALA A 206 16.10 3.12 -1.23
CA ALA A 206 15.45 4.00 -0.26
C ALA A 206 15.89 5.47 -0.39
N ILE A 207 17.13 5.76 -0.82
CA ILE A 207 17.55 7.11 -1.21
C ILE A 207 16.71 7.60 -2.39
N VAL A 208 16.45 6.76 -3.40
CA VAL A 208 15.58 7.14 -4.52
C VAL A 208 14.14 7.44 -4.05
N PHE A 209 13.62 6.70 -3.08
CA PHE A 209 12.34 7.01 -2.44
C PHE A 209 12.36 8.35 -1.71
N PHE A 210 13.44 8.67 -0.98
CA PHE A 210 13.61 10.00 -0.37
C PHE A 210 13.63 11.11 -1.43
N LEU A 211 14.41 10.94 -2.52
CA LEU A 211 14.50 11.91 -3.62
C LEU A 211 13.13 12.14 -4.29
N SER A 212 12.41 11.05 -4.57
CA SER A 212 11.02 11.12 -5.06
C SER A 212 10.12 11.85 -4.07
N GLY A 213 10.30 11.56 -2.78
CA GLY A 213 9.61 12.16 -1.65
C GLY A 213 9.85 13.66 -1.51
N ILE A 214 10.94 14.23 -2.01
CA ILE A 214 11.19 15.69 -2.04
C ILE A 214 10.83 16.33 -3.40
N GLY A 215 10.29 15.55 -4.34
CA GLY A 215 9.83 16.03 -5.66
C GLY A 215 10.80 15.76 -6.80
N ILE A 216 11.94 15.12 -6.54
CA ILE A 216 12.89 14.69 -7.58
C ILE A 216 12.45 13.30 -8.06
N ALA A 217 11.36 13.24 -8.82
CA ALA A 217 10.76 11.98 -9.26
C ALA A 217 10.90 11.71 -10.78
N GLY A 218 11.43 12.66 -11.55
CA GLY A 218 11.44 12.59 -13.01
C GLY A 218 10.07 12.90 -13.63
N ARG A 219 9.87 12.52 -14.89
CA ARG A 219 8.61 12.73 -15.63
C ARG A 219 8.11 11.39 -16.17
N PRO A 220 6.91 10.92 -15.79
CA PRO A 220 6.31 9.75 -16.43
C PRO A 220 5.94 10.09 -17.88
N ALA A 221 5.75 9.06 -18.70
CA ALA A 221 5.18 9.24 -20.03
C ALA A 221 3.80 9.92 -19.91
N PRO A 222 3.46 10.88 -20.81
CA PRO A 222 2.15 11.49 -20.82
C PRO A 222 1.09 10.44 -21.16
N GLN A 223 -0.10 10.58 -20.58
CA GLN A 223 -1.25 9.77 -20.98
C GLN A 223 -1.98 10.45 -22.13
N PRO A 224 -2.47 9.68 -23.12
CA PRO A 224 -3.24 10.25 -24.20
C PRO A 224 -4.63 10.63 -23.68
N LYS A 225 -5.25 11.60 -24.34
CA LYS A 225 -6.63 12.01 -24.06
C LYS A 225 -7.57 11.45 -25.12
N THR A 226 -8.80 11.19 -24.73
CA THR A 226 -9.93 10.88 -25.61
C THR A 226 -10.91 12.03 -25.66
N GLU A 227 -11.89 11.95 -26.55
CA GLU A 227 -13.01 12.89 -26.53
C GLU A 227 -13.76 12.85 -25.18
N MET A 228 -14.30 13.99 -24.78
CA MET A 228 -15.02 14.11 -23.50
C MET A 228 -16.32 13.30 -23.56
N ARG A 229 -16.39 12.23 -22.78
CA ARG A 229 -17.58 11.37 -22.69
C ARG A 229 -18.55 11.87 -21.63
N SER A 230 -19.81 11.46 -21.73
CA SER A 230 -20.84 11.73 -20.71
C SER A 230 -20.63 10.90 -19.43
N THR A 231 -20.12 9.67 -19.59
CA THR A 231 -19.87 8.68 -18.53
C THR A 231 -18.42 8.19 -18.55
N LEU A 232 -17.95 7.58 -17.44
CA LEU A 232 -16.59 7.03 -17.35
C LEU A 232 -16.35 5.81 -18.23
N MET A 233 -17.39 5.04 -18.51
CA MET A 233 -17.41 3.94 -19.48
C MET A 233 -18.60 4.16 -20.41
N PRO A 234 -18.52 3.78 -21.70
CA PRO A 234 -19.63 3.90 -22.63
C PRO A 234 -20.87 3.12 -22.14
N PRO A 235 -22.09 3.58 -22.44
CA PRO A 235 -23.30 2.80 -22.17
C PRO A 235 -23.23 1.42 -22.82
N GLY A 236 -23.62 0.37 -22.08
CA GLY A 236 -23.59 -1.00 -22.58
C GLY A 236 -22.20 -1.64 -22.62
N PHE A 237 -21.15 -0.99 -22.13
CA PHE A 237 -19.81 -1.58 -22.08
C PHE A 237 -19.77 -2.76 -21.10
N GLY A 238 -19.60 -3.98 -21.62
CA GLY A 238 -19.56 -5.23 -20.87
C GLY A 238 -18.24 -5.99 -21.05
N GLY A 239 -18.30 -7.29 -20.75
CA GLY A 239 -17.14 -8.18 -20.88
C GLY A 239 -16.64 -8.32 -22.32
N ALA A 240 -17.54 -8.47 -23.28
CA ALA A 240 -17.18 -8.60 -24.69
C ALA A 240 -16.50 -7.34 -25.25
N GLU A 241 -16.95 -6.14 -24.84
CA GLU A 241 -16.32 -4.87 -25.20
C GLU A 241 -14.92 -4.76 -24.59
N LEU A 242 -14.73 -5.27 -23.37
CA LEU A 242 -13.42 -5.28 -22.75
C LEU A 242 -12.44 -6.21 -23.45
N ASP A 243 -12.90 -7.41 -23.85
CA ASP A 243 -12.08 -8.35 -24.61
C ASP A 243 -11.69 -7.77 -25.96
N ARG A 244 -12.60 -7.10 -26.67
CA ARG A 244 -12.26 -6.36 -27.90
C ARG A 244 -11.19 -5.29 -27.68
N ALA A 245 -11.29 -4.52 -26.59
CA ALA A 245 -10.28 -3.52 -26.24
C ALA A 245 -8.93 -4.17 -25.90
N GLN A 246 -8.93 -5.31 -25.20
CA GLN A 246 -7.73 -6.06 -24.87
C GLN A 246 -7.09 -6.66 -26.13
N ASP A 247 -7.88 -7.23 -27.04
CA ASP A 247 -7.40 -7.82 -28.29
C ASP A 247 -6.74 -6.75 -29.17
N ALA A 248 -7.30 -5.54 -29.23
CA ALA A 248 -6.67 -4.39 -29.89
C ALA A 248 -5.29 -4.06 -29.26
N ALA A 249 -5.19 -4.10 -27.92
CA ALA A 249 -3.92 -3.87 -27.24
C ALA A 249 -2.88 -4.97 -27.51
N VAL A 250 -3.28 -6.24 -27.54
CA VAL A 250 -2.42 -7.38 -27.86
C VAL A 250 -1.96 -7.33 -29.32
N ALA A 251 -2.85 -6.97 -30.25
CA ALA A 251 -2.51 -6.82 -31.67
C ALA A 251 -1.49 -5.70 -31.92
N ALA A 252 -1.52 -4.63 -31.12
CA ALA A 252 -0.59 -3.52 -31.26
C ALA A 252 0.85 -3.84 -30.82
N VAL A 253 1.04 -4.83 -29.93
CA VAL A 253 2.36 -5.21 -29.42
C VAL A 253 2.51 -6.74 -29.43
N PRO A 254 3.20 -7.31 -30.44
CA PRO A 254 3.43 -8.75 -30.51
C PRO A 254 4.11 -9.29 -29.24
N GLY A 255 3.53 -10.33 -28.64
CA GLY A 255 4.02 -10.94 -27.40
C GLY A 255 3.67 -10.18 -26.11
N PHE A 256 2.78 -9.17 -26.17
CA PHE A 256 2.24 -8.51 -24.99
C PHE A 256 1.26 -9.42 -24.25
N ASP A 257 1.51 -9.64 -22.95
CA ASP A 257 0.62 -10.38 -22.04
C ASP A 257 -0.02 -9.40 -21.05
N PRO A 258 -1.26 -8.93 -21.29
CA PRO A 258 -1.94 -8.02 -20.38
C PRO A 258 -2.30 -8.72 -19.07
N GLN A 259 -1.70 -8.24 -17.99
CA GLN A 259 -1.94 -8.72 -16.61
C GLN A 259 -2.69 -7.68 -15.77
N LEU A 260 -2.73 -6.43 -16.21
CA LEU A 260 -3.36 -5.32 -15.53
C LEU A 260 -4.34 -4.62 -16.48
N MET A 261 -5.54 -4.31 -16.00
CA MET A 261 -6.48 -3.40 -16.66
C MET A 261 -6.89 -2.31 -15.69
N ILE A 262 -6.71 -1.06 -16.10
CA ILE A 262 -7.12 0.12 -15.37
C ILE A 262 -8.20 0.84 -16.20
N PRO A 263 -9.43 0.98 -15.69
CA PRO A 263 -10.46 1.74 -16.37
C PRO A 263 -10.14 3.25 -16.39
N PRO A 264 -10.81 4.03 -17.25
CA PRO A 264 -10.64 5.47 -17.31
C PRO A 264 -10.87 6.13 -15.95
N ARG A 265 -9.88 6.89 -15.48
CA ARG A 265 -9.99 7.70 -14.24
C ARG A 265 -10.65 9.07 -14.48
N GLY A 266 -10.97 9.36 -15.73
CA GLY A 266 -11.57 10.59 -16.21
C GLY A 266 -12.39 10.29 -17.46
N ARG A 267 -13.29 11.21 -17.82
CA ARG A 267 -14.19 11.05 -18.97
C ARG A 267 -13.49 11.31 -20.31
N ASP A 268 -12.30 11.89 -20.28
CA ASP A 268 -11.39 12.15 -21.40
C ASP A 268 -10.15 11.25 -21.35
N LEU A 269 -10.19 10.14 -20.61
CA LEU A 269 -9.08 9.20 -20.46
C LEU A 269 -9.42 7.82 -21.06
N PRO A 270 -8.40 7.06 -21.49
CA PRO A 270 -8.56 5.71 -22.06
C PRO A 270 -8.62 4.60 -20.99
N ILE A 271 -8.94 3.39 -21.44
CA ILE A 271 -8.61 2.16 -20.70
C ILE A 271 -7.11 1.92 -20.87
N VAL A 272 -6.42 1.52 -19.81
CA VAL A 272 -4.98 1.19 -19.88
C VAL A 272 -4.78 -0.28 -19.52
N PHE A 273 -4.21 -1.04 -20.46
CA PHE A 273 -3.71 -2.38 -20.23
C PHE A 273 -2.23 -2.34 -19.91
N GLY A 274 -1.77 -3.14 -18.94
CA GLY A 274 -0.37 -3.21 -18.53
C GLY A 274 0.10 -4.65 -18.39
N GLY A 275 1.35 -4.90 -18.78
CA GLY A 275 1.90 -6.25 -18.71
C GLY A 275 3.30 -6.40 -19.33
N PRO A 276 3.93 -7.57 -19.16
CA PRO A 276 5.19 -7.89 -19.83
C PRO A 276 5.03 -7.89 -21.35
N SER A 277 6.09 -7.50 -22.05
CA SER A 277 6.23 -7.64 -23.51
C SER A 277 7.71 -7.80 -23.86
N PRO A 278 8.04 -8.32 -25.06
CA PRO A 278 9.41 -8.38 -25.55
C PRO A 278 10.11 -7.02 -25.65
N LEU A 279 9.33 -5.93 -25.73
CA LEU A 279 9.83 -4.56 -25.86
C LEU A 279 10.23 -3.93 -24.52
N ALA A 280 9.71 -4.46 -23.40
CA ALA A 280 10.03 -3.98 -22.06
C ALA A 280 11.10 -4.86 -21.40
N GLY A 281 12.25 -4.27 -21.06
CA GLY A 281 13.27 -4.98 -20.28
C GLY A 281 12.74 -5.32 -18.89
N GLY A 282 12.82 -6.60 -18.48
CA GLY A 282 12.05 -7.15 -17.35
C GLY A 282 12.15 -6.39 -16.02
N LEU A 283 13.29 -5.76 -15.69
CA LEU A 283 13.43 -4.94 -14.48
C LEU A 283 13.02 -3.48 -14.66
N LEU A 284 13.01 -2.97 -15.90
CA LEU A 284 12.74 -1.56 -16.17
C LEU A 284 11.25 -1.23 -16.15
N GLY A 285 10.39 -2.23 -16.16
CA GLY A 285 8.94 -2.07 -15.99
C GLY A 285 8.17 -2.91 -16.99
N GLN A 286 6.88 -2.59 -17.10
CA GLN A 286 5.95 -3.23 -18.01
C GLN A 286 5.65 -2.32 -19.20
N THR A 287 5.19 -2.91 -20.30
CA THR A 287 4.55 -2.14 -21.38
C THR A 287 3.13 -1.81 -20.94
N SER A 288 2.65 -0.61 -21.31
CA SER A 288 1.25 -0.28 -21.16
C SER A 288 0.67 0.24 -22.47
N VAL A 289 -0.55 -0.21 -22.80
CA VAL A 289 -1.26 0.17 -24.01
C VAL A 289 -2.55 0.88 -23.61
N ALA A 290 -2.72 2.10 -24.12
CA ALA A 290 -3.91 2.92 -23.91
C ALA A 290 -4.88 2.74 -25.08
N VAL A 291 -6.12 2.36 -24.76
CA VAL A 291 -7.16 2.05 -25.75
C VAL A 291 -8.39 2.91 -25.49
N ASP A 292 -8.94 3.51 -26.54
CA ASP A 292 -10.19 4.25 -26.44
C ASP A 292 -11.35 3.28 -26.13
N PRO A 293 -12.15 3.51 -25.07
CA PRO A 293 -13.22 2.60 -24.68
C PRO A 293 -14.41 2.56 -25.66
N VAL A 294 -14.53 3.53 -26.58
CA VAL A 294 -15.62 3.64 -27.56
C VAL A 294 -15.20 3.07 -28.91
N SER A 295 -14.08 3.54 -29.47
CA SER A 295 -13.63 3.13 -30.82
C SER A 295 -12.75 1.88 -30.81
N TYR A 296 -12.22 1.50 -29.65
CA TYR A 296 -11.17 0.46 -29.50
C TYR A 296 -9.85 0.80 -30.22
N GLU A 297 -9.68 2.06 -30.62
CA GLU A 297 -8.43 2.52 -31.21
C GLU A 297 -7.32 2.55 -30.17
N VAL A 298 -6.13 2.06 -30.56
CA VAL A 298 -4.93 2.12 -29.73
C VAL A 298 -4.34 3.52 -29.84
N LEU A 299 -4.48 4.30 -28.77
CA LEU A 299 -4.06 5.70 -28.72
C LEU A 299 -2.57 5.84 -28.47
N GLN A 300 -2.01 4.98 -27.63
CA GLN A 300 -0.61 5.06 -27.25
C GLN A 300 -0.09 3.71 -26.72
N VAL A 301 1.06 3.28 -27.22
CA VAL A 301 1.90 2.26 -26.59
C VAL A 301 2.97 2.99 -25.79
N THR A 302 3.08 2.68 -24.50
CA THR A 302 4.06 3.27 -23.59
C THR A 302 5.02 2.18 -23.12
N LEU A 303 6.30 2.40 -23.39
CA LEU A 303 7.41 1.60 -22.92
C LEU A 303 8.06 2.26 -21.70
N PRO A 304 8.78 1.49 -20.86
CA PRO A 304 9.55 2.07 -19.75
C PRO A 304 10.53 3.17 -20.18
N ALA A 305 11.06 3.08 -21.41
CA ALA A 305 12.00 4.05 -21.97
C ALA A 305 11.39 5.44 -22.23
N ASP A 306 10.06 5.54 -22.32
CA ASP A 306 9.34 6.80 -22.59
C ASP A 306 9.25 7.72 -21.37
N SER A 307 9.60 7.20 -20.18
CA SER A 307 9.71 7.99 -18.96
C SER A 307 11.12 8.59 -18.80
N GLN A 308 11.22 9.73 -18.09
CA GLN A 308 12.47 10.46 -17.88
C GLN A 308 12.87 10.51 -16.39
N GLY A 309 14.18 10.54 -16.13
CA GLY A 309 14.74 10.66 -14.78
C GLY A 309 14.39 9.47 -13.89
N ILE A 310 14.09 9.71 -12.61
CA ILE A 310 13.76 8.65 -11.64
C ILE A 310 12.50 7.86 -12.06
N ALA A 311 11.54 8.47 -12.75
CA ALA A 311 10.33 7.80 -13.20
C ALA A 311 10.64 6.59 -14.11
N ARG A 312 11.66 6.70 -14.96
CA ARG A 312 12.14 5.60 -15.82
C ARG A 312 12.65 4.41 -15.04
N TRP A 313 13.36 4.67 -13.94
CA TRP A 313 14.02 3.63 -13.13
C TRP A 313 13.16 3.15 -11.98
N LYS A 314 12.03 3.82 -11.70
CA LYS A 314 11.14 3.52 -10.58
C LYS A 314 10.71 2.05 -10.54
N PRO A 315 10.36 1.39 -11.67
CA PRO A 315 10.01 -0.03 -11.63
C PRO A 315 11.18 -0.91 -11.18
N MET A 316 12.40 -0.62 -11.64
CA MET A 316 13.61 -1.34 -11.22
C MET A 316 13.92 -1.12 -9.73
N VAL A 317 13.80 0.13 -9.28
CA VAL A 317 13.98 0.50 -7.86
C VAL A 317 12.98 -0.27 -7.00
N ASN A 318 11.72 -0.33 -7.40
CA ASN A 318 10.70 -1.13 -6.71
C ASN A 318 11.06 -2.62 -6.75
N ALA A 319 11.40 -3.16 -7.91
CA ALA A 319 11.73 -4.58 -8.07
C ALA A 319 12.89 -5.01 -7.16
N LEU A 320 13.94 -4.20 -7.11
CA LEU A 320 15.11 -4.43 -6.27
C LEU A 320 14.83 -4.21 -4.78
N HIS A 321 14.07 -3.18 -4.41
CA HIS A 321 13.77 -2.92 -2.99
C HIS A 321 12.88 -4.02 -2.39
N PHE A 322 11.85 -4.43 -3.12
CA PHE A 322 10.88 -5.45 -2.67
C PHE A 322 11.34 -6.89 -2.93
N GLY A 323 12.43 -7.09 -3.68
CA GLY A 323 12.93 -8.43 -3.99
C GLY A 323 12.04 -9.21 -4.96
N ILE A 324 11.30 -8.53 -5.85
CA ILE A 324 10.34 -9.16 -6.79
C ILE A 324 10.91 -9.30 -8.21
N TRP A 325 12.23 -9.24 -8.36
CA TRP A 325 12.93 -9.24 -9.65
C TRP A 325 13.17 -10.64 -10.24
N GLY A 326 13.01 -11.70 -9.45
CA GLY A 326 13.17 -13.10 -9.83
C GLY A 326 12.04 -13.99 -9.29
N GLY A 327 10.83 -13.44 -9.24
CA GLY A 327 9.64 -14.12 -8.71
C GLY A 327 9.77 -14.49 -7.23
N ASP A 328 9.21 -15.64 -6.85
CA ASP A 328 9.19 -16.10 -5.46
C ASP A 328 10.59 -16.41 -4.92
N GLY A 329 11.52 -16.86 -5.77
CA GLY A 329 12.89 -17.16 -5.37
C GLY A 329 13.64 -15.93 -4.85
N SER A 330 13.57 -14.80 -5.58
CA SER A 330 14.19 -13.55 -5.10
C SER A 330 13.48 -13.00 -3.87
N LYS A 331 12.17 -13.20 -3.74
CA LYS A 331 11.40 -12.78 -2.57
C LYS A 331 11.85 -13.53 -1.32
N LEU A 332 11.99 -14.86 -1.39
CA LEU A 332 12.49 -15.68 -0.27
C LEU A 332 13.93 -15.29 0.13
N LEU A 333 14.79 -15.00 -0.86
CA LEU A 333 16.13 -14.47 -0.59
C LEU A 333 16.05 -13.13 0.17
N TRP A 334 15.15 -12.22 -0.24
CA TRP A 334 14.94 -10.94 0.45
C TRP A 334 14.43 -11.12 1.88
N VAL A 335 13.55 -12.09 2.12
CA VAL A 335 13.11 -12.45 3.48
C VAL A 335 14.30 -12.89 4.33
N ALA A 336 15.11 -13.82 3.84
CA ALA A 336 16.29 -14.30 4.56
C ALA A 336 17.29 -13.17 4.84
N MET A 337 17.57 -12.33 3.84
CA MET A 337 18.47 -11.18 3.99
C MET A 337 17.93 -10.10 4.94
N GLY A 338 16.61 -9.86 4.93
CA GLY A 338 15.96 -8.93 5.85
C GLY A 338 16.00 -9.41 7.31
N LEU A 339 15.83 -10.71 7.55
CA LEU A 339 16.02 -11.31 8.88
C LEU A 339 17.48 -11.22 9.35
N LEU A 340 18.43 -11.50 8.45
CA LEU A 340 19.87 -11.33 8.74
C LEU A 340 20.21 -9.87 9.06
N ALA A 341 19.67 -8.91 8.30
CA ALA A 341 19.87 -7.47 8.54
C ALA A 341 19.24 -7.00 9.87
N SER A 342 18.09 -7.55 10.24
CA SER A 342 17.46 -7.35 11.55
C SER A 342 18.39 -7.85 12.67
N GLY A 343 18.92 -9.07 12.52
CA GLY A 343 19.92 -9.64 13.42
C GLY A 343 21.23 -8.83 13.46
N LEU A 344 21.68 -8.28 12.33
CA LEU A 344 22.86 -7.42 12.25
C LEU A 344 22.72 -6.17 13.13
N ALA A 345 21.57 -5.50 13.02
CA ALA A 345 21.28 -4.31 13.79
C ALA A 345 21.25 -4.61 15.31
N LEU A 346 20.64 -5.73 15.72
CA LEU A 346 20.60 -6.19 17.12
C LEU A 346 21.98 -6.61 17.63
N THR A 347 22.75 -7.37 16.85
CA THR A 347 24.11 -7.80 17.23
C THR A 347 25.05 -6.59 17.41
N GLY A 348 24.87 -5.50 16.66
CA GLY A 348 25.62 -4.26 16.86
C GLY A 348 25.43 -3.67 18.27
N VAL A 349 24.19 -3.62 18.76
CA VAL A 349 23.86 -3.16 20.11
C VAL A 349 24.45 -4.08 21.18
N LEU A 350 24.40 -5.39 20.96
CA LEU A 350 24.98 -6.38 21.87
C LEU A 350 26.50 -6.30 21.92
N VAL A 351 27.15 -6.05 20.78
CA VAL A 351 28.61 -5.79 20.71
C VAL A 351 28.95 -4.55 21.52
N PHE A 352 28.23 -3.44 21.35
CA PHE A 352 28.40 -2.23 22.16
C PHE A 352 28.30 -2.56 23.66
N ALA A 353 27.19 -3.18 24.07
CA ALA A 353 26.95 -3.53 25.47
C ALA A 353 28.01 -4.49 26.05
N SER A 354 28.64 -5.34 25.23
CA SER A 354 29.72 -6.23 25.66
C SER A 354 31.07 -5.52 25.81
N ARG A 355 31.31 -4.44 25.05
CA ARG A 355 32.55 -3.65 25.11
C ARG A 355 32.58 -2.69 26.29
N THR A 356 31.41 -2.21 26.73
CA THR A 356 31.27 -1.31 27.88
C THR A 356 31.17 -2.05 29.22
N THR A 357 31.62 -3.31 29.29
CA THR A 357 31.62 -4.11 30.52
C THR A 357 32.95 -3.86 31.27
N PRO A 358 32.97 -3.21 32.44
CA PRO A 358 34.17 -3.16 33.27
C PRO A 358 34.55 -4.57 33.72
N GLY A 359 35.83 -4.91 33.71
CA GLY A 359 36.31 -6.26 34.05
C GLY A 359 35.86 -6.79 35.42
N ALA A 360 35.60 -5.90 36.38
CA ALA A 360 35.08 -6.24 37.71
C ALA A 360 33.55 -6.47 37.73
N ALA A 361 32.76 -5.71 36.97
CA ALA A 361 31.30 -5.83 36.94
C ALA A 361 30.80 -7.07 36.17
N ALA A 362 31.60 -7.57 35.22
CA ALA A 362 31.34 -8.84 34.53
C ALA A 362 31.40 -10.06 35.48
N ARG A 363 32.18 -9.96 36.58
CA ARG A 363 32.37 -11.01 37.58
C ARG A 363 31.34 -10.96 38.73
N ALA A 364 30.68 -9.82 38.95
CA ALA A 364 29.80 -9.57 40.09
C ALA A 364 28.30 -9.47 39.73
N GLY A 365 27.85 -10.03 38.59
CA GLY A 365 26.45 -9.94 38.17
C GLY A 365 25.96 -8.51 37.81
N GLY A 366 26.89 -7.59 37.54
CA GLY A 366 26.60 -6.17 37.37
C GLY A 366 25.81 -5.83 36.10
N ALA A 367 24.68 -5.13 36.28
CA ALA A 367 23.86 -4.41 35.29
C ALA A 367 23.71 -5.09 33.91
N GLY A 368 22.57 -5.74 33.64
CA GLY A 368 22.27 -6.40 32.36
C GLY A 368 22.48 -5.54 31.10
N PRO A 369 22.59 -6.17 29.91
CA PRO A 369 22.93 -5.50 28.65
C PRO A 369 22.04 -4.29 28.34
N LEU A 370 20.74 -4.36 28.64
CA LEU A 370 19.78 -3.26 28.46
C LEU A 370 20.15 -2.01 29.26
N ARG A 371 20.55 -2.16 30.53
CA ARG A 371 20.94 -1.02 31.38
C ARG A 371 22.20 -0.32 30.86
N ARG A 372 23.09 -1.06 30.19
CA ARG A 372 24.31 -0.50 29.59
C ARG A 372 24.02 0.26 28.31
N VAL A 373 23.14 -0.27 27.44
CA VAL A 373 22.61 0.46 26.28
C VAL A 373 21.92 1.74 26.74
N TRP A 374 21.01 1.63 27.72
CA TRP A 374 20.28 2.77 28.29
C TRP A 374 21.19 3.89 28.82
N ARG A 375 22.32 3.53 29.43
CA ARG A 375 23.34 4.51 29.86
C ARG A 375 24.14 5.06 28.68
N GLY A 376 24.48 4.23 27.70
CA GLY A 376 25.22 4.62 26.50
C GLY A 376 24.47 5.61 25.61
N LEU A 377 23.13 5.61 25.64
CA LEU A 377 22.30 6.58 24.94
C LEU A 377 22.34 7.99 25.57
N GLY A 378 22.91 8.15 26.77
CA GLY A 378 23.04 9.45 27.42
C GLY A 378 21.70 10.18 27.58
N LEU A 379 21.65 11.47 27.22
CA LEU A 379 20.44 12.29 27.28
C LEU A 379 19.41 11.91 26.18
N PHE A 380 19.85 11.32 25.06
CA PHE A 380 18.99 10.98 23.92
C PHE A 380 17.90 9.96 24.28
N ARG A 381 18.11 9.13 25.31
CA ARG A 381 17.10 8.18 25.80
C ARG A 381 15.75 8.82 26.12
N TRP A 382 15.75 10.07 26.61
CA TRP A 382 14.54 10.81 26.92
C TRP A 382 13.85 11.28 25.63
N GLY A 383 14.63 11.74 24.65
CA GLY A 383 14.12 12.03 23.31
C GLY A 383 13.49 10.81 22.65
N TYR A 384 14.12 9.63 22.76
CA TYR A 384 13.55 8.39 22.24
C TYR A 384 12.27 7.98 22.95
N LEU A 385 12.14 8.20 24.26
CA LEU A 385 10.88 7.96 24.96
C LEU A 385 9.77 8.90 24.49
N LEU A 386 10.09 10.17 24.22
CA LEU A 386 9.12 11.12 23.64
C LEU A 386 8.68 10.71 22.24
N VAL A 387 9.63 10.29 21.39
CA VAL A 387 9.32 9.76 20.05
C VAL A 387 8.46 8.51 20.17
N LEU A 388 8.80 7.57 21.06
CA LEU A 388 8.01 6.36 21.28
C LEU A 388 6.60 6.70 21.78
N ALA A 389 6.45 7.64 22.71
CA ALA A 389 5.15 8.10 23.18
C ALA A 389 4.33 8.75 22.05
N ALA A 390 4.97 9.56 21.20
CA ALA A 390 4.34 10.15 20.02
C ALA A 390 3.93 9.09 19.00
N LEU A 391 4.74 8.03 18.80
CA LEU A 391 4.40 6.89 17.94
C LEU A 391 3.23 6.08 18.51
N ILE A 392 3.21 5.83 19.81
CA ILE A 392 2.09 5.14 20.47
C ILE A 392 0.81 5.97 20.33
N GLY A 393 0.88 7.28 20.62
CA GLY A 393 -0.24 8.20 20.45
C GLY A 393 -0.72 8.30 18.99
N GLY A 394 0.22 8.38 18.05
CA GLY A 394 -0.06 8.39 16.61
C GLY A 394 -0.69 7.09 16.12
N THR A 395 -0.23 5.94 16.62
CA THR A 395 -0.82 4.62 16.33
C THR A 395 -2.22 4.51 16.92
N ALA A 396 -2.41 4.91 18.17
CA ALA A 396 -3.73 4.95 18.81
C ALA A 396 -4.70 5.85 18.05
N HIS A 397 -4.23 6.99 17.55
CA HIS A 397 -5.00 7.86 16.67
C HIS A 397 -5.29 7.22 15.30
N PHE A 398 -4.32 6.52 14.70
CA PHE A 398 -4.48 5.85 13.41
C PHE A 398 -5.58 4.77 13.45
N PHE A 399 -5.63 4.00 14.53
CA PHE A 399 -6.67 3.00 14.77
C PHE A 399 -7.91 3.56 15.49
N SER A 400 -7.94 4.87 15.78
CA SER A 400 -9.09 5.50 16.41
C SER A 400 -10.27 5.56 15.43
N PRO A 401 -11.50 5.30 15.89
CA PRO A 401 -12.71 5.56 15.13
C PRO A 401 -12.80 7.01 14.60
N ALA A 402 -12.15 7.95 15.27
CA ALA A 402 -12.12 9.37 14.88
C ALA A 402 -11.40 9.65 13.54
N ARG A 403 -10.66 8.68 13.00
CA ARG A 403 -9.97 8.81 11.70
C ARG A 403 -10.80 8.33 10.52
N VAL A 404 -12.01 7.81 10.74
CA VAL A 404 -12.84 7.38 9.62
C VAL A 404 -13.36 8.62 8.89
N GLU A 405 -12.68 8.97 7.79
CA GLU A 405 -13.12 10.08 6.94
C GLU A 405 -14.54 9.80 6.42
N PRO A 406 -15.48 10.73 6.61
CA PRO A 406 -16.84 10.59 6.11
C PRO A 406 -16.81 10.39 4.59
N GLN A 407 -17.28 9.23 4.14
CA GLN A 407 -17.39 8.93 2.73
C GLN A 407 -18.65 9.54 2.17
N ARG A 408 -18.54 10.21 1.01
CA ARG A 408 -19.69 10.76 0.29
C ARG A 408 -20.37 9.67 -0.53
N ILE A 409 -21.68 9.58 -0.39
CA ILE A 409 -22.55 8.74 -1.21
C ILE A 409 -23.18 9.65 -2.26
N TYR A 410 -23.01 9.30 -3.51
CA TYR A 410 -23.56 10.07 -4.63
C TYR A 410 -24.95 9.57 -4.97
N ALA A 411 -25.85 10.52 -5.26
CA ALA A 411 -27.17 10.18 -5.79
C ALA A 411 -27.02 9.60 -7.20
N THR A 412 -27.87 8.63 -7.52
CA THR A 412 -27.94 7.99 -8.85
C THR A 412 -28.35 9.00 -9.91
N GLU A 413 -29.20 9.95 -9.55
CA GLU A 413 -29.62 11.07 -10.39
C GLU A 413 -29.33 12.40 -9.68
N ARG A 414 -28.79 13.37 -10.42
CA ARG A 414 -28.61 14.72 -9.87
C ARG A 414 -29.97 15.41 -9.80
N GLY A 415 -30.55 15.46 -8.60
CA GLY A 415 -31.67 16.33 -8.31
C GLY A 415 -31.27 17.82 -8.32
N PRO A 416 -32.25 18.74 -8.30
CA PRO A 416 -32.04 20.18 -8.38
C PRO A 416 -31.32 20.78 -7.17
N ALA A 417 -31.37 20.11 -6.00
CA ALA A 417 -30.70 20.55 -4.78
C ALA A 417 -29.37 19.80 -4.57
N PRO A 418 -28.25 20.49 -4.25
CA PRO A 418 -27.00 19.87 -3.85
C PRO A 418 -27.16 19.24 -2.45
N VAL A 419 -27.60 17.98 -2.45
CA VAL A 419 -27.65 17.16 -1.26
C VAL A 419 -26.37 16.32 -1.20
N ILE A 420 -25.76 16.31 -0.03
CA ILE A 420 -24.59 15.51 0.27
C ILE A 420 -24.98 14.53 1.35
N LEU A 421 -24.92 13.25 1.01
CA LEU A 421 -25.06 12.16 1.97
C LEU A 421 -23.66 11.67 2.32
N THR A 422 -23.34 11.63 3.61
CA THR A 422 -22.06 11.12 4.11
C THR A 422 -22.25 10.04 5.16
N THR A 423 -21.33 9.08 5.20
CA THR A 423 -21.28 8.09 6.28
C THR A 423 -19.85 7.88 6.77
N GLU A 424 -19.70 7.72 8.07
CA GLU A 424 -18.47 7.24 8.71
C GLU A 424 -18.52 5.72 8.92
N ALA A 425 -19.68 5.09 8.68
CA ALA A 425 -19.83 3.66 8.85
C ALA A 425 -19.45 2.94 7.55
N ARG A 426 -18.74 1.82 7.69
CA ARG A 426 -18.65 0.84 6.62
C ARG A 426 -19.91 -0.02 6.68
N PHE A 427 -20.73 -0.04 5.63
CA PHE A 427 -21.99 -0.78 5.66
C PHE A 427 -21.75 -2.27 5.83
N ARG A 428 -22.48 -2.88 6.77
CA ARG A 428 -22.46 -4.31 7.07
C ARG A 428 -23.91 -4.75 7.23
N LYS A 429 -24.26 -5.91 6.68
CA LYS A 429 -25.61 -6.47 6.82
C LYS A 429 -26.04 -6.54 8.29
N GLY A 430 -27.22 -6.00 8.59
CA GLY A 430 -27.82 -6.01 9.93
C GLY A 430 -27.13 -5.12 10.97
N ARG A 431 -26.13 -4.32 10.60
CA ARG A 431 -25.49 -3.37 11.54
C ARG A 431 -25.98 -1.94 11.28
N PRO A 432 -26.41 -1.21 12.31
CA PRO A 432 -26.80 0.18 12.16
C PRO A 432 -25.62 1.03 11.69
N ALA A 433 -25.87 1.86 10.70
CA ALA A 433 -24.94 2.81 10.11
C ALA A 433 -25.54 4.21 10.20
N LEU A 434 -24.77 5.13 10.78
CA LEU A 434 -25.16 6.54 10.86
C LEU A 434 -24.89 7.19 9.50
N LEU A 435 -25.94 7.80 8.95
CA LEU A 435 -25.89 8.62 7.76
C LEU A 435 -26.12 10.07 8.14
N GLN A 436 -25.25 10.94 7.64
CA GLN A 436 -25.34 12.37 7.81
C GLN A 436 -25.80 12.98 6.48
N LEU A 437 -26.86 13.76 6.56
CA LEU A 437 -27.44 14.50 5.46
C LEU A 437 -27.00 15.96 5.57
N GLN A 438 -26.50 16.53 4.48
CA GLN A 438 -26.34 17.97 4.32
C GLN A 438 -27.13 18.41 3.08
N VAL A 439 -28.17 19.20 3.28
CA VAL A 439 -28.89 19.88 2.19
C VAL A 439 -28.35 21.29 2.10
N ARG A 440 -27.86 21.68 0.92
CA ARG A 440 -27.36 23.04 0.69
C ARG A 440 -28.25 23.80 -0.28
N ALA A 441 -28.26 25.12 -0.12
CA ALA A 441 -28.92 26.05 -1.03
C ALA A 441 -30.44 25.85 -1.22
N MET A 442 -31.15 25.29 -0.24
CA MET A 442 -32.61 25.14 -0.25
C MET A 442 -33.22 26.01 0.84
N THR A 443 -33.84 27.13 0.46
CA THR A 443 -34.37 28.17 1.38
C THR A 443 -35.63 27.77 2.12
N ASP A 444 -36.41 26.90 1.50
CA ASP A 444 -37.81 26.60 1.82
C ASP A 444 -37.99 25.17 2.37
N LEU A 445 -36.90 24.47 2.70
CA LEU A 445 -36.96 23.11 3.23
C LEU A 445 -37.72 23.05 4.58
N ASP A 446 -38.85 22.36 4.59
CA ASP A 446 -39.72 22.18 5.76
C ASP A 446 -39.47 20.83 6.43
N SER A 447 -39.50 19.74 5.65
CA SER A 447 -39.29 18.38 6.15
C SER A 447 -38.46 17.52 5.22
N ALA A 448 -37.80 16.52 5.81
CA ALA A 448 -37.04 15.50 5.08
C ALA A 448 -37.38 14.12 5.64
N THR A 449 -37.66 13.16 4.76
CA THR A 449 -37.86 11.76 5.13
C THR A 449 -36.93 10.86 4.33
N PHE A 450 -36.43 9.81 4.97
CA PHE A 450 -35.68 8.74 4.31
C PHE A 450 -36.52 7.46 4.28
N ARG A 451 -36.43 6.75 3.16
CA ARG A 451 -36.96 5.40 3.00
C ARG A 451 -35.85 4.48 2.49
N ALA A 452 -35.68 3.33 3.12
CA ALA A 452 -34.77 2.29 2.65
C ALA A 452 -35.60 1.16 2.00
N GLY A 453 -35.40 0.93 0.71
CA GLY A 453 -36.20 -0.03 -0.08
C GLY A 453 -37.70 0.20 0.08
N ASP A 454 -38.42 -0.86 0.42
CA ASP A 454 -39.86 -0.87 0.72
C ASP A 454 -40.17 -0.68 2.22
N GLY A 455 -39.18 -0.30 3.02
CA GLY A 455 -39.34 -0.03 4.45
C GLY A 455 -40.19 1.21 4.75
N PRO A 456 -40.53 1.44 6.04
CA PRO A 456 -41.28 2.63 6.45
C PRO A 456 -40.46 3.91 6.24
N GLU A 457 -41.15 5.00 5.94
CA GLU A 457 -40.52 6.33 5.91
C GLU A 457 -40.14 6.77 7.32
N GLN A 458 -38.90 7.23 7.46
CA GLN A 458 -38.34 7.73 8.72
C GLN A 458 -38.09 9.23 8.61
N PRO A 459 -38.60 10.04 9.54
CA PRO A 459 -38.33 11.47 9.55
C PRO A 459 -36.86 11.75 9.90
N VAL A 460 -36.25 12.68 9.17
CA VAL A 460 -34.91 13.19 9.46
C VAL A 460 -35.05 14.45 10.30
N LYS A 461 -34.49 14.43 11.51
CA LYS A 461 -34.46 15.63 12.33
C LYS A 461 -33.43 16.61 11.74
N LEU A 462 -33.93 17.65 11.08
CA LEU A 462 -33.11 18.71 10.51
C LEU A 462 -32.68 19.70 11.61
N THR A 463 -31.42 20.11 11.55
CA THR A 463 -30.75 21.05 12.43
C THR A 463 -30.03 22.11 11.58
N GLY A 464 -29.90 23.33 12.10
CA GLY A 464 -29.39 24.49 11.35
C GLY A 464 -30.48 25.47 10.93
N SER A 465 -30.09 26.66 10.48
CA SER A 465 -30.97 27.76 10.06
C SER A 465 -30.58 28.31 8.68
N GLY A 466 -31.55 28.83 7.93
CA GLY A 466 -31.32 29.37 6.59
C GLY A 466 -31.29 28.29 5.50
N LYS A 467 -30.43 28.51 4.47
CA LYS A 467 -30.39 27.71 3.22
C LYS A 467 -29.67 26.36 3.36
N ASP A 468 -28.93 26.17 4.44
CA ASP A 468 -28.13 24.99 4.69
C ASP A 468 -28.68 24.27 5.93
N ARG A 469 -29.11 23.02 5.76
CA ARG A 469 -29.68 22.18 6.81
C ARG A 469 -28.90 20.88 6.91
N ALA A 470 -28.69 20.41 8.13
CA ALA A 470 -28.02 19.14 8.41
C ALA A 470 -28.94 18.21 9.20
N GLY A 471 -28.89 16.93 8.92
CA GLY A 471 -29.64 15.91 9.66
C GLY A 471 -28.84 14.63 9.78
N SER A 472 -29.30 13.74 10.65
CA SER A 472 -28.77 12.39 10.70
C SER A 472 -29.89 11.38 10.84
N PHE A 473 -29.65 10.19 10.33
CA PHE A 473 -30.54 9.04 10.50
C PHE A 473 -29.73 7.77 10.57
N THR A 474 -30.30 6.76 11.21
CA THR A 474 -29.69 5.44 11.31
C THR A 474 -30.31 4.54 10.27
N PHE A 475 -29.48 3.98 9.41
CA PHE A 475 -29.87 2.99 8.42
C PHE A 475 -29.34 1.62 8.83
N VAL A 476 -30.16 0.59 8.74
CA VAL A 476 -29.71 -0.80 8.94
C VAL A 476 -29.74 -1.47 7.57
N PRO A 477 -28.57 -1.74 6.95
CA PRO A 477 -28.51 -2.38 5.65
C PRO A 477 -29.06 -3.81 5.69
N GLY A 478 -29.93 -4.15 4.74
CA GLY A 478 -30.49 -5.48 4.55
C GLY A 478 -29.60 -6.39 3.70
N ALA A 479 -30.22 -7.43 3.12
CA ALA A 479 -29.53 -8.44 2.31
C ALA A 479 -29.62 -8.20 0.78
N GLY A 480 -30.42 -7.23 0.36
CA GLY A 480 -30.80 -7.03 -1.04
C GLY A 480 -30.09 -5.87 -1.71
N ASP A 481 -30.58 -5.49 -2.89
CA ASP A 481 -30.18 -4.26 -3.58
C ASP A 481 -30.72 -3.06 -2.80
N GLU A 482 -29.84 -2.43 -2.01
CA GLU A 482 -30.23 -1.37 -1.09
C GLU A 482 -30.35 -0.03 -1.83
N VAL A 483 -31.59 0.45 -1.96
CA VAL A 483 -31.91 1.77 -2.49
C VAL A 483 -32.40 2.67 -1.37
N LEU A 484 -31.68 3.76 -1.11
CA LEU A 484 -32.14 4.81 -0.20
C LEU A 484 -32.85 5.89 -1.01
N THR A 485 -34.08 6.19 -0.64
CA THR A 485 -34.86 7.29 -1.21
C THR A 485 -34.96 8.40 -0.18
N LEU A 486 -34.39 9.56 -0.51
CA LEU A 486 -34.57 10.81 0.22
C LEU A 486 -35.73 11.58 -0.40
N ARG A 487 -36.70 11.97 0.42
CA ARG A 487 -37.74 12.93 0.06
C ARG A 487 -37.51 14.22 0.81
N LEU A 488 -37.40 15.32 0.08
CA LEU A 488 -37.36 16.68 0.60
C LEU A 488 -38.68 17.37 0.25
N CYS A 489 -39.33 17.96 1.24
CA CYS A 489 -40.56 18.73 1.08
C CYS A 489 -40.30 20.21 1.42
N GLY A 490 -40.56 21.09 0.45
CA GLY A 490 -40.57 22.53 0.65
C GLY A 490 -41.83 23.01 1.37
N ALA A 491 -41.76 24.17 2.01
CA ALA A 491 -42.89 24.83 2.67
C ALA A 491 -43.99 25.26 1.69
N ASP A 492 -43.65 25.39 0.41
CA ASP A 492 -44.56 25.63 -0.71
C ASP A 492 -45.22 24.35 -1.26
N GLY A 493 -44.89 23.18 -0.67
CA GLY A 493 -45.38 21.88 -1.10
C GLY A 493 -44.56 21.22 -2.21
N THR A 494 -43.47 21.83 -2.68
CA THR A 494 -42.57 21.21 -3.66
C THR A 494 -41.94 19.94 -3.09
N ARG A 495 -41.83 18.90 -3.93
CA ARG A 495 -41.28 17.60 -3.53
C ARG A 495 -40.10 17.25 -4.41
N THR A 496 -38.93 17.11 -3.80
CA THR A 496 -37.73 16.62 -4.47
C THR A 496 -37.43 15.20 -3.97
N LEU A 497 -37.31 14.27 -4.91
CA LEU A 497 -36.87 12.91 -4.65
C LEU A 497 -35.42 12.73 -5.09
N GLN A 498 -34.64 12.04 -4.27
CA GLN A 498 -33.30 11.60 -4.64
C GLN A 498 -33.10 10.15 -4.27
N HIS A 499 -32.54 9.40 -5.20
CA HIS A 499 -32.24 7.98 -5.04
C HIS A 499 -30.74 7.80 -4.88
N TYR A 500 -30.34 6.99 -3.91
CA TYR A 500 -28.97 6.55 -3.67
C TYR A 500 -28.96 5.04 -3.72
N ARG A 501 -28.34 4.48 -4.76
CA ARG A 501 -28.20 3.03 -4.88
C ARG A 501 -26.89 2.59 -4.24
N LEU A 502 -26.99 1.85 -3.14
CA LEU A 502 -25.85 1.24 -2.47
C LEU A 502 -25.48 -0.09 -3.13
N GLY A 503 -26.43 -0.77 -3.77
CA GLY A 503 -26.20 -2.04 -4.44
C GLY A 503 -26.02 -3.19 -3.46
N THR A 504 -25.45 -4.29 -3.96
CA THR A 504 -25.18 -5.50 -3.18
C THR A 504 -24.09 -5.28 -2.14
N LEU A 505 -24.38 -5.59 -0.88
CA LEU A 505 -23.37 -5.59 0.19
C LEU A 505 -22.50 -6.85 0.11
N PRO A 506 -21.17 -6.73 0.23
CA PRO A 506 -20.29 -7.89 0.19
C PRO A 506 -20.33 -8.75 1.47
N TRP A 507 -20.87 -8.26 2.59
CA TRP A 507 -20.92 -8.96 3.89
C TRP A 507 -22.00 -8.43 4.86
#